data_AF-A0A3E0H5Q2-F1
#
_entry.id   AF-A0A3E0H5Q2-F1
#
_cell.length_a   1.000
_cell.length_b   1.000
_cell.length_c   1.000
_cell.angle_alpha   90.00
_cell.angle_beta   90.00
_cell.angle_gamma   90.00
#
_symmetry.space_group_name_H-M   'P 1'
#
loop_
_entity.id
_entity.type
_entity.pdbx_description
1 polymer ?
#
loop_
_entity_poly.entity_id
_entity_poly.type
_entity_poly.pdbx_seq_one_letter_code
_entity_poly.pdbx_strand_id
1 'polypeptide(L)'
;MRRLHSAFLACTLALGGCSTLISPNSPLGATLNLAFNPPVGVALSAKEVDAFPYAAELIRIGENPQALIVLSQQAGGQDHYATSEGYLATFQLGRLVASSGFATDAEFLDSAALPNPAAAIGAARAVCWRSSWRATGAQRAGFFLLKGCLQPARAAQPGQTTVVTERVSSPLTGHQYINTYTLNDEQRVIASRQQLGPLLPVWQTQTVKHPSRAVQRAQQAQGHSAITASAWEPGPLQLTVAGLHTFTVRTQPTVQAVTQPLLADTRIDWRNSALYCTQDPAGQRVATVAVAELKTLQREWVSDVYRLVDYWQQLGARAHAASAQALAAEVSQWPLGRRVGVLSAPARTLFEPALNLALRCPAYTLVLAENSNRIPVMGLTHVKAFNLAAASPVQRFARVAARRPGASQGELWRISATGEATRFRLNPHTREPTTPLLDALLQAGDRLVVPWQAQALPVELADLNARLFTLATHRVLESSHDD
;
A
#
# COMPACT_ATOMS: atom_id res chain seq x y z
N MET A 1 59.06 18.92 25.97
CA MET A 1 58.87 18.36 24.61
C MET A 1 58.09 17.03 24.54
N ARG A 2 57.85 16.29 25.64
CA ARG A 2 57.12 15.00 25.62
C ARG A 2 55.58 15.09 25.58
N ARG A 3 54.97 16.25 25.85
CA ARG A 3 53.50 16.42 25.87
C ARG A 3 52.86 16.81 24.52
N LEU A 4 53.66 17.25 23.53
CA LEU A 4 53.13 17.58 22.19
C LEU A 4 52.87 16.33 21.33
N HIS A 5 53.65 15.26 21.55
CA HIS A 5 53.52 14.04 20.75
C HIS A 5 52.25 13.24 21.06
N SER A 6 51.73 13.33 22.29
CA SER A 6 50.50 12.63 22.69
C SER A 6 49.24 13.28 22.12
N ALA A 7 49.24 14.59 21.88
CA ALA A 7 48.09 15.30 21.29
C ALA A 7 47.96 15.05 19.78
N PHE A 8 49.09 14.88 19.07
CA PHE A 8 49.09 14.65 17.62
C PHE A 8 48.64 13.22 17.25
N LEU A 9 48.93 12.24 18.11
CA LEU A 9 48.50 10.85 17.92
C LEU A 9 47.00 10.65 18.18
N ALA A 10 46.40 11.42 19.11
CA ALA A 10 44.96 11.37 19.37
C ALA A 10 44.12 12.01 18.24
N CYS A 11 44.65 13.04 17.58
CA CYS A 11 43.96 13.70 16.46
C CYS A 11 43.93 12.84 15.18
N THR A 12 44.97 12.03 14.94
CA THR A 12 45.03 11.16 13.76
C THR A 12 44.11 9.93 13.86
N LEU A 13 43.82 9.45 15.06
CA LEU A 13 42.87 8.35 15.29
C LEU A 13 41.39 8.79 15.20
N ALA A 14 41.08 10.07 15.42
CA ALA A 14 39.71 10.60 15.35
C ALA A 14 39.21 10.85 13.90
N LEU A 15 40.11 10.92 12.91
CA LEU A 15 39.76 11.15 11.50
C LEU A 15 39.44 9.87 10.71
N GLY A 16 39.72 8.69 11.26
CA GLY A 16 39.44 7.39 10.61
C GLY A 16 37.96 6.96 10.63
N GLY A 17 37.08 7.72 11.29
CA GLY A 17 35.65 7.40 11.43
C GLY A 17 34.73 7.94 10.32
N CYS A 18 35.22 8.87 9.49
CA CYS A 18 34.41 9.49 8.43
C CYS A 18 34.53 8.80 7.06
N SER A 19 35.49 7.87 6.89
CA SER A 19 35.74 7.18 5.61
C SER A 19 34.68 6.12 5.26
N THR A 20 33.82 5.72 6.21
CA THR A 20 32.67 4.83 5.94
C THR A 20 31.48 5.57 5.32
N LEU A 21 31.42 6.90 5.44
CA LEU A 21 30.38 7.73 4.81
C LEU A 21 30.63 7.93 3.30
N ILE A 22 31.89 7.82 2.84
CA ILE A 22 32.30 8.00 1.45
C ILE A 22 32.79 6.67 0.85
N SER A 23 32.05 5.59 1.10
CA SER A 23 32.23 4.32 0.39
C SER A 23 31.32 4.30 -0.84
N PRO A 24 31.73 3.71 -1.99
CA PRO A 24 30.85 3.58 -3.16
C PRO A 24 29.54 2.82 -2.88
N ASN A 25 29.48 2.06 -1.79
CA ASN A 25 28.28 1.33 -1.35
C ASN A 25 27.46 2.10 -0.30
N SER A 26 27.85 3.32 0.09
CA SER A 26 27.04 4.17 0.97
C SER A 26 26.02 4.98 0.16
N PRO A 27 24.88 5.38 0.74
CA PRO A 27 23.89 6.22 0.05
C PRO A 27 24.48 7.55 -0.47
N LEU A 28 25.46 8.11 0.25
CA LEU A 28 26.18 9.31 -0.15
C LEU A 28 27.14 9.04 -1.32
N GLY A 29 27.85 7.91 -1.29
CA GLY A 29 28.72 7.47 -2.37
C GLY A 29 27.96 7.13 -3.65
N ALA A 30 26.78 6.50 -3.54
CA ALA A 30 25.89 6.26 -4.67
C ALA A 30 25.39 7.59 -5.28
N THR A 31 25.03 8.57 -4.45
CA THR A 31 24.59 9.90 -4.89
C THR A 31 25.72 10.68 -5.57
N LEU A 32 26.93 10.68 -4.98
CA LEU A 32 28.11 11.31 -5.57
C LEU A 32 28.52 10.64 -6.87
N ASN A 33 28.46 9.31 -6.94
CA ASN A 33 28.74 8.57 -8.17
C ASN A 33 27.70 8.89 -9.25
N LEU A 34 26.42 9.02 -8.92
CA LEU A 34 25.39 9.44 -9.87
C LEU A 34 25.61 10.90 -10.36
N ALA A 35 26.10 11.78 -9.49
CA ALA A 35 26.35 13.18 -9.81
C ALA A 35 27.59 13.40 -10.69
N PHE A 36 28.65 12.60 -10.49
CA PHE A 36 29.90 12.69 -11.27
C PHE A 36 29.95 11.73 -12.46
N ASN A 37 29.20 10.63 -12.42
CA ASN A 37 29.07 9.64 -13.48
C ASN A 37 27.57 9.37 -13.74
N PRO A 38 26.84 10.32 -14.37
CA PRO A 38 25.44 10.09 -14.70
C PRO A 38 25.33 8.84 -15.60
N PRO A 39 24.43 7.89 -15.29
CA PRO A 39 24.24 6.72 -16.13
C PRO A 39 23.97 7.16 -17.56
N VAL A 40 24.79 6.69 -18.50
CA VAL A 40 24.48 6.81 -19.92
C VAL A 40 23.20 5.99 -20.13
N GLY A 41 22.13 6.65 -20.57
CA GLY A 41 20.83 5.99 -20.77
C GLY A 41 20.96 4.72 -21.62
N VAL A 42 20.00 3.81 -21.48
CA VAL A 42 20.02 2.54 -22.20
C VAL A 42 20.04 2.77 -23.72
N ALA A 43 21.17 2.47 -24.37
CA ALA A 43 21.33 2.48 -25.82
C ALA A 43 21.23 1.03 -26.32
N LEU A 44 20.13 0.70 -26.99
CA LEU A 44 19.91 -0.63 -27.58
C LEU A 44 20.10 -0.55 -29.09
N SER A 45 20.85 -1.50 -29.64
CA SER A 45 20.90 -1.72 -31.08
C SER A 45 19.61 -2.36 -31.59
N ALA A 46 19.29 -2.18 -32.88
CA ALA A 46 18.13 -2.82 -33.50
C ALA A 46 18.16 -4.36 -33.34
N LYS A 47 19.34 -4.98 -33.40
CA LYS A 47 19.52 -6.42 -33.21
C LYS A 47 19.17 -6.88 -31.79
N GLU A 48 19.53 -6.10 -30.77
CA GLU A 48 19.19 -6.40 -29.37
C GLU A 48 17.69 -6.25 -29.11
N VAL A 49 17.08 -5.22 -29.70
CA VAL A 49 15.62 -5.01 -29.67
C VAL A 49 14.87 -6.17 -30.33
N ASP A 50 15.32 -6.60 -31.51
CA ASP A 50 14.69 -7.70 -32.25
C ASP A 50 14.76 -9.02 -31.48
N ALA A 51 15.84 -9.22 -30.71
CA ALA A 51 16.06 -10.41 -29.90
C ALA A 51 15.13 -10.54 -28.68
N PHE A 52 14.46 -9.47 -28.22
CA PHE A 52 13.58 -9.57 -27.06
C PHE A 52 12.38 -10.48 -27.34
N PRO A 53 12.12 -11.55 -26.56
CA PRO A 53 10.98 -12.41 -26.79
C PRO A 53 9.65 -11.77 -26.33
N TYR A 54 9.71 -10.65 -25.65
CA TYR A 54 8.57 -9.94 -25.04
C TYR A 54 8.49 -8.48 -25.53
N ALA A 55 7.34 -7.87 -25.28
CA ALA A 55 7.15 -6.45 -25.52
C ALA A 55 7.94 -5.61 -24.51
N ALA A 56 8.45 -4.48 -24.98
CA ALA A 56 9.26 -3.59 -24.16
C ALA A 56 9.06 -2.13 -24.56
N GLU A 57 9.26 -1.25 -23.59
CA GLU A 57 9.23 0.19 -23.77
C GLU A 57 10.47 0.81 -23.12
N LEU A 58 10.92 1.92 -23.68
CA LEU A 58 11.85 2.79 -23.02
C LEU A 58 11.08 3.86 -22.27
N ILE A 59 11.49 4.13 -21.05
CA ILE A 59 10.88 5.08 -20.15
C ILE A 59 11.90 6.10 -19.66
N ARG A 60 11.50 7.37 -19.59
CA ARG A 60 12.22 8.45 -18.92
C ARG A 60 11.27 9.21 -18.01
N ILE A 61 11.68 9.44 -16.76
CA ILE A 61 10.86 10.13 -15.75
C ILE A 61 11.60 11.39 -15.31
N GLY A 62 11.04 12.56 -15.62
CA GLY A 62 11.70 13.85 -15.41
C GLY A 62 13.01 13.92 -16.18
N GLU A 63 14.07 14.35 -15.48
CA GLU A 63 15.43 14.46 -16.02
C GLU A 63 16.28 13.20 -15.80
N ASN A 64 15.67 12.10 -15.33
CA ASN A 64 16.39 10.85 -15.08
C ASN A 64 16.88 10.19 -16.40
N PRO A 65 17.90 9.33 -16.33
CA PRO A 65 18.29 8.49 -17.45
C PRO A 65 17.13 7.62 -17.95
N GLN A 66 17.18 7.28 -19.24
CA GLN A 66 16.23 6.39 -19.86
C GLN A 66 16.47 4.95 -19.43
N ALA A 67 15.40 4.25 -19.07
CA ALA A 67 15.42 2.85 -18.64
C ALA A 67 14.56 2.00 -19.58
N LEU A 68 14.85 0.69 -19.63
CA LEU A 68 14.03 -0.30 -20.32
C LEU A 68 13.03 -0.91 -19.33
N ILE A 69 11.77 -0.98 -19.73
CA ILE A 69 10.72 -1.70 -19.01
C ILE A 69 10.11 -2.77 -19.91
N VAL A 70 9.69 -3.87 -19.30
CA VAL A 70 9.21 -5.06 -20.03
C VAL A 70 7.77 -5.36 -19.67
N LEU A 71 6.98 -5.78 -20.64
CA LEU A 71 5.57 -6.12 -20.42
C LEU A 71 5.51 -7.39 -19.56
N SER A 72 5.05 -7.25 -18.33
CA SER A 72 4.91 -8.36 -17.39
C SER A 72 3.53 -9.02 -17.50
N GLN A 73 2.48 -8.23 -17.72
CA GLN A 73 1.10 -8.70 -17.76
C GLN A 73 0.22 -7.80 -18.62
N GLN A 74 -0.78 -8.39 -19.27
CA GLN A 74 -1.92 -7.66 -19.83
C GLN A 74 -3.20 -8.15 -19.16
N ALA A 75 -3.97 -7.25 -18.56
CA ALA A 75 -5.21 -7.60 -17.86
C ALA A 75 -6.21 -6.45 -17.93
N GLY A 76 -7.50 -6.75 -18.16
CA GLY A 76 -8.56 -5.73 -18.13
C GLY A 76 -8.38 -4.57 -19.13
N GLY A 77 -7.68 -4.81 -20.25
CA GLY A 77 -7.34 -3.76 -21.21
C GLY A 77 -6.19 -2.83 -20.78
N GLN A 78 -5.44 -3.22 -19.74
CA GLN A 78 -4.26 -2.54 -19.25
C GLN A 78 -3.00 -3.35 -19.52
N ASP A 79 -1.93 -2.64 -19.82
CA ASP A 79 -0.58 -3.15 -20.04
C ASP A 79 0.26 -2.82 -18.81
N HIS A 80 0.71 -3.85 -18.10
CA HIS A 80 1.54 -3.72 -16.92
C HIS A 80 3.00 -3.96 -17.31
N TYR A 81 3.81 -2.93 -17.18
CA TYR A 81 5.24 -2.98 -17.45
C TYR A 81 6.03 -2.96 -16.15
N ALA A 82 7.07 -3.78 -16.07
CA ALA A 82 7.93 -3.88 -14.90
C ALA A 82 9.38 -3.46 -15.24
N THR A 83 10.05 -2.84 -14.26
CA THR A 83 11.52 -2.69 -14.26
C THR A 83 12.19 -3.93 -13.66
N SER A 84 13.53 -4.04 -13.77
CA SER A 84 14.32 -5.08 -13.11
C SER A 84 14.21 -5.06 -11.58
N GLU A 85 13.96 -3.89 -11.00
CA GLU A 85 13.80 -3.66 -9.57
C GLU A 85 12.37 -3.96 -9.08
N GLY A 86 11.47 -4.36 -10.00
CA GLY A 86 10.07 -4.63 -9.67
C GLY A 86 9.20 -3.38 -9.59
N TYR A 87 9.63 -2.23 -10.12
CA TYR A 87 8.74 -1.08 -10.23
C TYR A 87 7.74 -1.30 -11.36
N LEU A 88 6.49 -0.91 -11.15
CA LEU A 88 5.39 -1.20 -12.07
C LEU A 88 4.81 0.09 -12.65
N ALA A 89 4.70 0.15 -13.97
CA ALA A 89 3.98 1.19 -14.69
C ALA A 89 2.83 0.55 -15.46
N THR A 90 1.60 0.97 -15.17
CA THR A 90 0.39 0.46 -15.79
C THR A 90 -0.13 1.46 -16.81
N PHE A 91 -0.24 1.02 -18.06
CA PHE A 91 -0.76 1.81 -19.16
C PHE A 91 -2.10 1.28 -19.63
N GLN A 92 -2.96 2.18 -20.09
CA GLN A 92 -4.19 1.86 -20.79
C GLN A 92 -4.22 2.66 -22.08
N LEU A 93 -4.11 1.96 -23.22
CA LEU A 93 -4.11 2.59 -24.55
C LEU A 93 -3.03 3.69 -24.68
N GLY A 94 -1.83 3.44 -24.12
CA GLY A 94 -0.69 4.37 -24.11
C GLY A 94 -0.75 5.49 -23.08
N ARG A 95 -1.84 5.59 -22.31
CA ARG A 95 -1.94 6.49 -21.15
C ARG A 95 -1.46 5.79 -19.90
N LEU A 96 -0.56 6.41 -19.16
CA LEU A 96 -0.14 5.93 -17.86
C LEU A 96 -1.27 6.16 -16.86
N VAL A 97 -1.81 5.07 -16.31
CA VAL A 97 -2.97 5.11 -15.40
C VAL A 97 -2.59 4.78 -13.96
N ALA A 98 -1.48 4.06 -13.75
CA ALA A 98 -0.93 3.85 -12.43
C ALA A 98 0.60 3.63 -12.46
N SER A 99 1.28 3.92 -11.36
CA SER A 99 2.65 3.50 -11.09
C SER A 99 2.82 3.04 -9.65
N SER A 100 3.77 2.11 -9.42
CA SER A 100 4.11 1.58 -8.10
C SER A 100 5.62 1.34 -7.97
N GLY A 101 6.20 1.74 -6.83
CA GLY A 101 7.61 1.55 -6.50
C GLY A 101 8.51 2.70 -6.94
N PHE A 102 7.99 3.72 -7.63
CA PHE A 102 8.78 4.88 -8.04
C PHE A 102 8.88 5.91 -6.91
N ALA A 103 9.81 6.85 -7.02
CA ALA A 103 9.96 7.95 -6.05
C ALA A 103 8.66 8.74 -5.85
N THR A 104 7.83 8.82 -6.89
CA THR A 104 6.44 9.23 -6.79
C THR A 104 5.56 8.27 -7.57
N ASP A 105 4.65 7.65 -6.85
CA ASP A 105 3.58 6.82 -7.34
C ASP A 105 2.29 7.59 -7.48
N ALA A 106 1.40 7.02 -8.28
CA ALA A 106 0.51 7.78 -9.09
C ALA A 106 -0.61 6.85 -9.56
N GLU A 107 -1.88 7.16 -9.35
CA GLU A 107 -2.98 6.27 -9.70
C GLU A 107 -4.25 7.07 -10.02
N PHE A 108 -4.87 6.78 -11.16
CA PHE A 108 -6.24 7.21 -11.45
C PHE A 108 -7.23 6.33 -10.70
N LEU A 109 -8.11 6.94 -9.91
CA LEU A 109 -9.09 6.21 -9.10
C LEU A 109 -10.31 5.76 -9.93
N ASP A 110 -10.49 6.34 -11.12
CA ASP A 110 -11.62 6.16 -12.02
C ASP A 110 -11.13 6.10 -13.49
N SER A 111 -10.10 5.29 -13.74
CA SER A 111 -9.41 5.15 -15.04
C SER A 111 -10.31 4.68 -16.19
N ALA A 112 -11.39 3.95 -15.90
CA ALA A 112 -12.36 3.50 -16.90
C ALA A 112 -13.03 4.64 -17.69
N ALA A 113 -13.01 5.87 -17.15
CA ALA A 113 -13.58 7.06 -17.79
C ALA A 113 -12.60 7.79 -18.74
N LEU A 114 -11.35 7.34 -18.87
CA LEU A 114 -10.34 8.02 -19.66
C LEU A 114 -10.47 7.69 -21.16
N PRO A 115 -10.61 8.68 -22.05
CA PRO A 115 -10.73 8.44 -23.47
C PRO A 115 -9.40 7.98 -24.09
N ASN A 116 -9.52 7.08 -25.07
CA ASN A 116 -8.42 6.69 -25.94
C ASN A 116 -7.87 7.93 -26.67
N PRO A 117 -6.55 8.21 -26.66
CA PRO A 117 -5.96 9.28 -27.47
C PRO A 117 -6.36 9.25 -28.95
N ALA A 118 -6.55 8.06 -29.53
CA ALA A 118 -6.99 7.89 -30.92
C ALA A 118 -8.38 8.51 -31.20
N ALA A 119 -9.23 8.67 -30.17
CA ALA A 119 -10.56 9.26 -30.32
C ALA A 119 -10.53 10.73 -30.77
N ALA A 120 -9.36 11.39 -30.71
CA ALA A 120 -9.17 12.74 -31.19
C ALA A 120 -8.95 12.84 -32.70
N ILE A 121 -8.60 11.73 -33.36
CA ILE A 121 -8.31 11.68 -34.79
C ILE A 121 -9.64 11.78 -35.55
N GLY A 122 -9.79 12.81 -36.39
CA GLY A 122 -11.02 13.06 -37.14
C GLY A 122 -12.18 13.63 -36.31
N ALA A 123 -11.96 13.91 -35.02
CA ALA A 123 -12.99 14.51 -34.18
C ALA A 123 -13.27 15.96 -34.60
N ALA A 124 -14.56 16.34 -34.66
CA ALA A 124 -14.95 17.73 -34.95
C ALA A 124 -14.69 18.70 -33.77
N ARG A 125 -14.62 18.17 -32.55
CA ARG A 125 -14.44 18.92 -31.30
C ARG A 125 -13.53 18.16 -30.35
N ALA A 126 -12.97 18.88 -29.38
CA ALA A 126 -12.14 18.28 -28.34
C ALA A 126 -12.90 17.21 -27.54
N VAL A 127 -12.23 16.12 -27.21
CA VAL A 127 -12.77 15.02 -26.39
C VAL A 127 -12.27 15.21 -24.97
N CYS A 128 -13.19 15.58 -24.06
CA CYS A 128 -12.85 15.94 -22.69
C CYS A 128 -13.25 14.88 -21.68
N TRP A 129 -12.49 14.81 -20.59
CA TRP A 129 -12.72 13.93 -19.46
C TRP A 129 -12.47 14.65 -18.13
N ARG A 130 -13.01 14.09 -17.06
CA ARG A 130 -12.74 14.51 -15.69
C ARG A 130 -12.54 13.27 -14.84
N SER A 131 -11.46 13.24 -14.08
CA SER A 131 -11.17 12.07 -13.24
C SER A 131 -10.49 12.48 -11.94
N SER A 132 -10.67 11.65 -10.92
CA SER A 132 -9.96 11.77 -9.65
C SER A 132 -8.71 10.90 -9.65
N TRP A 133 -7.69 11.40 -8.98
CA TRP A 133 -6.38 10.79 -9.02
C TRP A 133 -5.67 10.96 -7.68
N ARG A 134 -4.79 10.02 -7.37
CA ARG A 134 -3.99 9.97 -6.16
C ARG A 134 -2.50 9.90 -6.50
N ALA A 135 -1.71 10.72 -5.82
CA ALA A 135 -0.26 10.61 -5.81
C ALA A 135 0.22 10.20 -4.42
N THR A 136 1.26 9.36 -4.34
CA THR A 136 1.92 8.94 -3.10
C THR A 136 3.43 8.84 -3.33
N GLY A 137 4.26 9.38 -2.46
CA GLY A 137 5.72 9.31 -2.63
C GLY A 137 6.48 10.07 -1.55
N ALA A 138 7.81 10.04 -1.64
CA ALA A 138 8.74 10.48 -0.60
C ALA A 138 8.56 11.94 -0.11
N GLN A 139 7.83 12.76 -0.84
CA GLN A 139 7.61 14.18 -0.53
C GLN A 139 6.13 14.59 -0.57
N ARG A 140 5.21 13.78 -1.12
CA ARG A 140 3.81 14.19 -1.38
C ARG A 140 2.85 13.02 -1.41
N ALA A 141 1.79 13.11 -0.62
CA ALA A 141 0.55 12.36 -0.79
C ALA A 141 -0.58 13.37 -1.09
N GLY A 142 -1.43 13.08 -2.08
CA GLY A 142 -2.42 14.07 -2.53
C GLY A 142 -3.53 13.47 -3.37
N PHE A 143 -4.73 14.01 -3.24
CA PHE A 143 -5.86 13.74 -4.12
C PHE A 143 -6.13 14.97 -4.97
N PHE A 144 -6.28 14.79 -6.28
CA PHE A 144 -6.58 15.89 -7.19
C PHE A 144 -7.73 15.52 -8.12
N LEU A 145 -8.53 16.54 -8.44
CA LEU A 145 -9.47 16.49 -9.54
C LEU A 145 -8.78 17.05 -10.78
N LEU A 146 -8.73 16.25 -11.85
CA LEU A 146 -8.14 16.63 -13.12
C LEU A 146 -9.22 16.71 -14.19
N LYS A 147 -9.06 17.68 -15.10
CA LYS A 147 -9.84 17.80 -16.32
C LYS A 147 -8.88 17.77 -17.50
N GLY A 148 -9.05 16.83 -18.42
CA GLY A 148 -8.27 16.75 -19.65
C GLY A 148 -9.15 16.93 -20.88
N CYS A 149 -8.59 17.50 -21.94
CA CYS A 149 -9.24 17.62 -23.24
C CYS A 149 -8.25 17.31 -24.36
N LEU A 150 -8.48 16.18 -25.04
CA LEU A 150 -7.78 15.82 -26.28
C LEU A 150 -8.20 16.79 -27.39
N GLN A 151 -7.22 17.40 -28.04
CA GLN A 151 -7.44 18.33 -29.14
C GLN A 151 -7.63 17.56 -30.45
N PRO A 152 -8.56 17.97 -31.33
CA PRO A 152 -8.74 17.37 -32.64
C PRO A 152 -7.42 17.26 -33.41
N ALA A 153 -7.17 16.08 -33.99
CA ALA A 153 -6.03 15.83 -34.85
C ALA A 153 -6.50 15.28 -36.20
N ARG A 154 -5.72 15.57 -37.26
CA ARG A 154 -5.93 14.94 -38.57
C ARG A 154 -5.08 13.69 -38.65
N ALA A 155 -5.64 12.62 -39.22
CA ALA A 155 -4.88 11.43 -39.52
C ALA A 155 -3.74 11.78 -40.48
N ALA A 156 -2.53 11.34 -40.14
CA ALA A 156 -1.38 11.41 -41.03
C ALA A 156 -1.56 10.46 -42.23
N GLN A 157 -0.73 10.62 -43.26
CA GLN A 157 -0.71 9.68 -44.38
C GLN A 157 -0.27 8.28 -43.92
N PRO A 158 -0.61 7.20 -44.66
CA PRO A 158 -0.10 5.86 -44.38
C PRO A 158 1.43 5.85 -44.24
N GLY A 159 1.95 5.20 -43.19
CA GLY A 159 3.38 5.18 -42.88
C GLY A 159 3.91 6.41 -42.13
N GLN A 160 3.08 7.41 -41.84
CA GLN A 160 3.42 8.56 -40.99
C GLN A 160 2.75 8.47 -39.62
N THR A 161 3.36 9.10 -38.62
CA THR A 161 2.81 9.15 -37.25
C THR A 161 1.87 10.33 -37.08
N THR A 162 0.77 10.13 -36.35
CA THR A 162 -0.13 11.20 -35.94
C THR A 162 0.20 11.66 -34.52
N VAL A 163 0.26 12.96 -34.29
CA VAL A 163 0.47 13.52 -32.94
C VAL A 163 -0.84 14.09 -32.41
N VAL A 164 -1.27 13.58 -31.26
CA VAL A 164 -2.43 14.07 -30.51
C VAL A 164 -1.95 14.79 -29.27
N THR A 165 -2.50 15.98 -29.01
CA THR A 165 -2.22 16.74 -27.80
C THR A 165 -3.42 16.75 -26.87
N GLU A 166 -3.15 16.76 -25.58
CA GLU A 166 -4.15 16.80 -24.53
C GLU A 166 -3.80 17.93 -23.57
N ARG A 167 -4.74 18.87 -23.40
CA ARG A 167 -4.61 19.92 -22.39
C ARG A 167 -5.24 19.43 -21.10
N VAL A 168 -4.45 19.36 -20.04
CA VAL A 168 -4.92 18.95 -18.70
C VAL A 168 -4.82 20.12 -17.75
N SER A 169 -5.83 20.29 -16.91
CA SER A 169 -5.87 21.29 -15.86
C SER A 169 -6.35 20.69 -14.54
N SER A 170 -5.85 21.26 -13.44
CA SER A 170 -6.34 21.00 -12.09
C SER A 170 -7.10 22.22 -11.60
N PRO A 171 -8.45 22.17 -11.52
CA PRO A 171 -9.24 23.32 -11.09
C PRO A 171 -8.90 23.82 -9.68
N LEU A 172 -8.45 22.91 -8.80
CA LEU A 172 -8.13 23.22 -7.41
C LEU A 172 -6.80 23.97 -7.25
N THR A 173 -5.85 23.73 -8.14
CA THR A 173 -4.49 24.31 -8.03
C THR A 173 -4.21 25.36 -9.11
N GLY A 174 -5.07 25.48 -10.12
CA GLY A 174 -4.86 26.36 -11.28
C GLY A 174 -3.78 25.86 -12.25
N HIS A 175 -3.05 24.79 -11.93
CA HIS A 175 -2.00 24.25 -12.78
C HIS A 175 -2.57 23.66 -14.08
N GLN A 176 -1.82 23.87 -15.16
CA GLN A 176 -2.11 23.34 -16.49
C GLN A 176 -0.85 22.73 -17.10
N TYR A 177 -1.03 21.67 -17.88
CA TYR A 177 0.06 21.02 -18.62
C TYR A 177 -0.49 20.35 -19.89
N ILE A 178 0.42 19.97 -20.78
CA ILE A 178 0.11 19.34 -22.06
C ILE A 178 0.71 17.95 -22.10
N ASN A 179 -0.14 16.95 -22.29
CA ASN A 179 0.28 15.60 -22.64
C ASN A 179 0.29 15.46 -24.17
N THR A 180 1.21 14.66 -24.69
CA THR A 180 1.35 14.41 -26.13
C THR A 180 1.43 12.91 -26.36
N TYR A 181 0.70 12.42 -27.35
CA TYR A 181 0.66 11.02 -27.74
C TYR A 181 1.00 10.93 -29.23
N THR A 182 2.02 10.16 -29.57
CA THR A 182 2.39 9.84 -30.95
C THR A 182 1.79 8.49 -31.29
N LEU A 183 0.96 8.45 -32.34
CA LEU A 183 0.27 7.26 -32.80
C LEU A 183 0.81 6.80 -34.15
N ASN A 184 0.88 5.48 -34.35
CA ASN A 184 1.16 4.90 -35.66
C ASN A 184 -0.11 4.89 -36.56
N ASP A 185 0.03 4.30 -37.74
CA ASP A 185 -1.04 4.11 -38.73
C ASP A 185 -2.17 3.20 -38.22
N GLU A 186 -1.87 2.23 -37.36
CA GLU A 186 -2.86 1.43 -36.62
C GLU A 186 -3.56 2.21 -35.48
N GLN A 187 -3.28 3.52 -35.34
CA GLN A 187 -3.79 4.39 -34.27
C GLN A 187 -3.43 3.89 -32.86
N ARG A 188 -2.31 3.18 -32.72
CA ARG A 188 -1.74 2.77 -31.44
C ARG A 188 -0.70 3.78 -31.00
N VAL A 189 -0.69 4.10 -29.72
CA VAL A 189 0.34 4.98 -29.14
C VAL A 189 1.67 4.24 -29.16
N ILE A 190 2.68 4.86 -29.79
CA ILE A 190 4.05 4.33 -29.89
C ILE A 190 5.06 5.18 -29.12
N ALA A 191 4.67 6.39 -28.75
CA ALA A 191 5.40 7.23 -27.83
C ALA A 191 4.44 8.17 -27.11
N SER A 192 4.74 8.51 -25.86
CA SER A 192 3.98 9.51 -25.14
C SER A 192 4.88 10.39 -24.28
N ARG A 193 4.46 11.63 -24.07
CA ARG A 193 5.00 12.56 -23.09
C ARG A 193 3.83 13.01 -22.24
N GLN A 194 3.76 12.56 -21.00
CA GLN A 194 2.61 12.77 -20.14
C GLN A 194 3.02 13.14 -18.72
N GLN A 195 2.23 13.99 -18.09
CA GLN A 195 2.36 14.32 -16.69
C GLN A 195 1.09 13.85 -15.98
N LEU A 196 1.24 13.13 -14.88
CA LEU A 196 0.11 12.50 -14.21
C LEU A 196 -0.59 13.42 -13.21
N GLY A 197 0.09 14.49 -12.77
CA GLY A 197 -0.47 15.42 -11.81
C GLY A 197 0.31 16.73 -11.76
N PRO A 198 -0.26 17.80 -11.19
CA PRO A 198 0.43 19.06 -11.00
C PRO A 198 1.76 18.87 -10.28
N LEU A 199 2.81 19.49 -10.81
CA LEU A 199 4.17 19.49 -10.22
C LEU A 199 4.80 18.08 -10.09
N LEU A 200 4.27 17.08 -10.78
CA LEU A 200 4.91 15.77 -10.91
C LEU A 200 5.88 15.73 -12.09
N PRO A 201 6.88 14.83 -12.05
CA PRO A 201 7.76 14.63 -13.17
C PRO A 201 6.99 14.21 -14.42
N VAL A 202 7.52 14.60 -15.57
CA VAL A 202 6.99 14.18 -16.87
C VAL A 202 7.47 12.77 -17.17
N TRP A 203 6.55 11.90 -17.54
CA TRP A 203 6.81 10.55 -18.01
C TRP A 203 6.89 10.56 -19.53
N GLN A 204 7.98 10.05 -20.06
CA GLN A 204 8.19 9.86 -21.48
C GLN A 204 8.34 8.37 -21.74
N THR A 205 7.60 7.88 -22.73
CA THR A 205 7.67 6.49 -23.16
C THR A 205 7.89 6.42 -24.66
N GLN A 206 8.59 5.38 -25.07
CA GLN A 206 8.76 5.02 -26.47
C GLN A 206 8.69 3.51 -26.58
N THR A 207 7.76 3.00 -27.37
CA THR A 207 7.65 1.57 -27.60
C THR A 207 8.85 1.09 -28.40
N VAL A 208 9.53 0.09 -27.85
CA VAL A 208 10.66 -0.59 -28.49
C VAL A 208 10.17 -1.79 -29.27
N LYS A 209 9.30 -2.57 -28.65
CA LYS A 209 8.70 -3.76 -29.25
C LYS A 209 7.26 -3.89 -28.80
N HIS A 210 6.33 -3.91 -29.75
CA HIS A 210 4.93 -4.15 -29.45
C HIS A 210 4.69 -5.61 -29.07
N PRO A 211 3.71 -5.89 -28.20
CA PRO A 211 3.26 -7.26 -27.97
C PRO A 211 2.71 -7.82 -29.27
N SER A 212 3.27 -8.94 -29.71
CA SER A 212 2.84 -9.58 -30.96
C SER A 212 1.35 -9.93 -30.86
N ARG A 213 0.62 -9.88 -31.98
CA ARG A 213 -0.81 -10.26 -32.00
C ARG A 213 -1.02 -11.69 -31.50
N ALA A 214 -0.03 -12.57 -31.66
CA ALA A 214 -0.05 -13.94 -31.13
C ALA A 214 0.09 -13.97 -29.61
N VAL A 215 0.98 -13.17 -29.02
CA VAL A 215 1.12 -13.02 -27.56
C VAL A 215 -0.11 -12.37 -26.95
N GLN A 216 -0.65 -11.32 -27.58
CA GLN A 216 -1.91 -10.68 -27.16
C GLN A 216 -3.08 -11.67 -27.17
N ARG A 217 -3.20 -12.50 -28.22
CA ARG A 217 -4.26 -13.52 -28.31
C ARG A 217 -4.06 -14.66 -27.33
N ALA A 218 -2.83 -15.13 -27.12
CA ALA A 218 -2.51 -16.15 -26.15
C ALA A 218 -2.83 -15.66 -24.72
N GLN A 219 -2.44 -14.44 -24.37
CA GLN A 219 -2.70 -13.83 -23.07
C GLN A 219 -4.17 -13.46 -22.86
N GLN A 220 -4.90 -13.03 -23.90
CA GLN A 220 -6.36 -12.83 -23.84
C GLN A 220 -7.13 -14.16 -23.70
N ALA A 221 -6.68 -15.22 -24.37
CA ALA A 221 -7.24 -16.57 -24.19
C ALA A 221 -6.90 -17.13 -22.80
N GLN A 222 -5.76 -16.75 -22.24
CA GLN A 222 -5.29 -17.09 -20.89
C GLN A 222 -5.86 -16.19 -19.79
N GLY A 223 -6.69 -15.20 -20.14
CA GLY A 223 -7.59 -14.50 -19.20
C GLY A 223 -8.59 -15.42 -18.49
N HIS A 224 -8.64 -16.71 -18.86
CA HIS A 224 -9.33 -17.78 -18.13
C HIS A 224 -8.41 -18.93 -17.67
N SER A 225 -7.11 -18.89 -17.93
CA SER A 225 -6.14 -19.91 -17.48
C SER A 225 -4.72 -19.36 -17.59
N ALA A 226 -4.03 -19.14 -16.46
CA ALA A 226 -2.69 -18.60 -16.42
C ALA A 226 -1.66 -19.43 -17.23
N ILE A 227 -0.69 -18.74 -17.84
CA ILE A 227 0.52 -19.35 -18.42
C ILE A 227 1.23 -20.14 -17.32
N THR A 228 1.30 -21.45 -17.49
CA THR A 228 2.23 -22.32 -16.78
C THR A 228 3.61 -22.16 -17.42
N ALA A 229 4.58 -21.66 -16.66
CA ALA A 229 5.97 -22.00 -16.91
C ALA A 229 6.10 -23.52 -16.72
N SER A 230 6.56 -24.23 -17.75
CA SER A 230 6.67 -25.68 -17.73
C SER A 230 7.63 -26.18 -16.64
N ALA A 231 7.16 -27.23 -15.95
CA ALA A 231 7.86 -28.17 -15.07
C ALA A 231 8.19 -27.68 -13.65
N TRP A 232 7.23 -27.90 -12.73
CA TRP A 232 7.32 -28.80 -11.57
C TRP A 232 5.92 -28.81 -10.90
N GLU A 233 5.31 -29.98 -10.71
CA GLU A 233 3.97 -30.10 -10.12
C GLU A 233 3.98 -29.85 -8.60
N PRO A 234 3.29 -28.84 -8.06
CA PRO A 234 2.99 -28.75 -6.64
C PRO A 234 1.72 -29.54 -6.32
N GLY A 235 1.74 -30.33 -5.24
CA GLY A 235 0.56 -31.06 -4.76
C GLY A 235 -0.63 -30.15 -4.40
N PRO A 236 -1.87 -30.67 -4.42
CA PRO A 236 -3.08 -29.85 -4.34
C PRO A 236 -3.27 -29.22 -2.96
N LEU A 237 -3.50 -27.90 -2.96
CA LEU A 237 -3.98 -27.13 -1.82
C LEU A 237 -5.42 -27.55 -1.50
N GLN A 238 -5.68 -28.06 -0.29
CA GLN A 238 -7.05 -28.35 0.16
C GLN A 238 -7.62 -27.15 0.93
N LEU A 239 -8.68 -26.56 0.38
CA LEU A 239 -9.49 -25.53 1.03
C LEU A 239 -10.70 -26.19 1.69
N THR A 240 -10.84 -26.04 3.00
CA THR A 240 -12.06 -26.46 3.71
C THR A 240 -12.78 -25.22 4.25
N VAL A 241 -14.04 -25.07 3.87
CA VAL A 241 -14.91 -23.97 4.31
C VAL A 241 -15.41 -24.29 5.73
N ALA A 242 -15.05 -23.48 6.71
CA ALA A 242 -15.46 -23.66 8.11
C ALA A 242 -16.61 -22.72 8.53
N GLY A 243 -17.18 -21.97 7.57
CA GLY A 243 -18.27 -21.01 7.74
C GLY A 243 -18.34 -20.06 6.53
N LEU A 244 -19.34 -19.16 6.48
CA LEU A 244 -19.58 -18.25 5.34
C LEU A 244 -18.36 -17.38 4.95
N HIS A 245 -17.41 -17.13 5.86
CA HIS A 245 -16.25 -16.26 5.61
C HIS A 245 -14.91 -16.77 6.19
N THR A 246 -14.85 -18.04 6.62
CA THR A 246 -13.63 -18.62 7.21
C THR A 246 -13.16 -19.80 6.38
N PHE A 247 -11.93 -19.72 5.88
CA PHE A 247 -11.30 -20.75 5.06
C PHE A 247 -10.09 -21.31 5.78
N THR A 248 -10.02 -22.64 5.90
CA THR A 248 -8.80 -23.31 6.35
C THR A 248 -7.99 -23.73 5.12
N VAL A 249 -6.76 -23.26 5.06
CA VAL A 249 -5.76 -23.64 4.05
C VAL A 249 -4.81 -24.64 4.70
N ARG A 250 -4.77 -25.88 4.19
CA ARG A 250 -3.76 -26.86 4.60
C ARG A 250 -2.60 -26.87 3.61
N THR A 251 -1.38 -26.72 4.11
CA THR A 251 -0.16 -26.81 3.28
C THR A 251 0.42 -28.22 3.40
N GLN A 252 0.78 -28.83 2.27
CA GLN A 252 1.66 -29.99 2.28
C GLN A 252 3.12 -29.53 2.39
N PRO A 253 4.02 -30.31 3.03
CA PRO A 253 5.38 -29.89 3.38
C PRO A 253 6.31 -29.57 2.18
N THR A 254 5.86 -29.72 0.94
CA THR A 254 6.67 -29.56 -0.29
C THR A 254 6.19 -28.44 -1.23
N VAL A 255 5.41 -27.47 -0.77
CA VAL A 255 4.91 -26.38 -1.64
C VAL A 255 5.74 -25.11 -1.47
N GLN A 256 6.54 -24.77 -2.49
CA GLN A 256 7.04 -23.41 -2.72
C GLN A 256 6.19 -22.74 -3.82
N ALA A 257 5.69 -21.55 -3.51
CA ALA A 257 4.85 -20.67 -4.33
C ALA A 257 3.36 -21.07 -4.49
N VAL A 258 2.49 -20.10 -4.23
CA VAL A 258 1.05 -20.16 -4.49
C VAL A 258 0.74 -19.18 -5.63
N THR A 259 0.44 -19.69 -6.82
CA THR A 259 -0.15 -18.91 -7.93
C THR A 259 -1.64 -19.24 -8.02
N GLN A 260 -2.51 -18.24 -7.82
CA GLN A 260 -3.95 -18.41 -7.59
C GLN A 260 -4.82 -18.14 -8.84
N PRO A 261 -5.70 -19.06 -9.24
CA PRO A 261 -6.81 -18.76 -10.15
C PRO A 261 -8.22 -18.96 -9.54
N LEU A 262 -8.38 -19.30 -8.26
CA LEU A 262 -9.62 -19.96 -7.78
C LEU A 262 -10.71 -19.10 -7.12
N LEU A 263 -10.63 -17.77 -7.06
CA LEU A 263 -11.59 -16.94 -6.30
C LEU A 263 -12.07 -15.67 -7.01
N ALA A 264 -12.25 -15.74 -8.34
CA ALA A 264 -12.62 -14.57 -9.15
C ALA A 264 -14.08 -14.07 -8.97
N ASP A 265 -14.96 -14.83 -8.30
CA ASP A 265 -16.42 -14.61 -8.41
C ASP A 265 -17.14 -14.30 -7.08
N THR A 266 -16.48 -13.61 -6.14
CA THR A 266 -17.08 -13.28 -4.84
C THR A 266 -16.83 -11.83 -4.43
N ARG A 267 -17.82 -11.19 -3.77
CA ARG A 267 -17.76 -9.83 -3.19
C ARG A 267 -16.82 -9.75 -1.97
N ILE A 268 -15.71 -10.47 -2.00
CA ILE A 268 -14.75 -10.59 -0.90
C ILE A 268 -13.83 -9.38 -0.95
N ASP A 269 -13.77 -8.61 0.14
CA ASP A 269 -12.79 -7.54 0.29
C ASP A 269 -11.48 -8.10 0.85
N TRP A 270 -10.55 -8.33 -0.05
CA TRP A 270 -9.19 -8.75 0.27
C TRP A 270 -8.46 -7.75 1.19
N ARG A 271 -8.84 -6.46 1.17
CA ARG A 271 -8.19 -5.43 2.03
C ARG A 271 -8.44 -5.66 3.51
N ASN A 272 -9.58 -6.24 3.86
CA ASN A 272 -9.99 -6.48 5.24
C ASN A 272 -9.68 -7.91 5.70
N SER A 273 -9.02 -8.68 4.85
CA SER A 273 -8.74 -10.08 5.06
C SER A 273 -7.39 -10.27 5.74
N ALA A 274 -7.33 -11.17 6.72
CA ALA A 274 -6.11 -11.45 7.45
C ALA A 274 -5.85 -12.95 7.48
N LEU A 275 -4.59 -13.33 7.26
CA LEU A 275 -4.14 -14.71 7.32
C LEU A 275 -3.53 -14.98 8.70
N TYR A 276 -4.08 -15.98 9.39
CA TYR A 276 -3.65 -16.43 10.71
C TYR A 276 -3.09 -17.85 10.61
N CYS A 277 -2.04 -18.15 11.34
CA CYS A 277 -1.50 -19.51 11.45
C CYS A 277 -2.20 -20.25 12.61
N THR A 278 -2.74 -21.44 12.39
CA THR A 278 -3.65 -22.10 13.36
C THR A 278 -3.23 -23.47 13.89
N GLN A 279 -2.30 -24.20 13.25
CA GLN A 279 -1.77 -25.48 13.77
C GLN A 279 -0.27 -25.68 13.42
N ASP A 280 0.39 -26.67 14.02
CA ASP A 280 1.78 -27.13 13.76
C ASP A 280 1.80 -28.68 13.56
N PRO A 281 2.60 -29.27 12.63
CA PRO A 281 2.51 -30.69 12.30
C PRO A 281 3.65 -31.52 12.94
N ALA A 282 4.49 -30.93 13.81
CA ALA A 282 5.66 -31.62 14.37
C ALA A 282 6.01 -31.30 15.84
N GLY A 283 5.25 -30.46 16.56
CA GLY A 283 5.56 -30.09 17.93
C GLY A 283 6.85 -29.26 18.08
N GLN A 284 7.35 -28.66 16.99
CA GLN A 284 8.53 -27.79 17.03
C GLN A 284 8.13 -26.31 17.02
N ARG A 285 8.66 -25.59 18.01
CA ARG A 285 8.28 -24.23 18.45
C ARG A 285 8.71 -23.10 17.50
N VAL A 286 8.18 -23.02 16.28
CA VAL A 286 8.51 -21.90 15.38
C VAL A 286 7.33 -20.97 15.08
N ALA A 287 6.09 -21.30 15.49
CA ALA A 287 4.96 -20.38 15.34
C ALA A 287 3.92 -20.35 16.49
N THR A 288 3.93 -21.31 17.42
CA THR A 288 3.05 -21.35 18.60
C THR A 288 3.40 -20.31 19.67
N VAL A 289 4.65 -19.84 19.68
CA VAL A 289 5.15 -18.92 20.71
C VAL A 289 4.44 -17.56 20.64
N ALA A 290 4.20 -17.02 19.44
CA ALA A 290 3.64 -15.67 19.28
C ALA A 290 2.16 -15.52 19.70
N VAL A 291 1.29 -16.51 19.45
CA VAL A 291 -0.12 -16.43 19.92
C VAL A 291 -0.18 -16.65 21.43
N ALA A 292 0.63 -17.57 21.96
CA ALA A 292 0.75 -17.77 23.41
C ALA A 292 1.31 -16.53 24.10
N GLU A 293 2.29 -15.84 23.50
CA GLU A 293 2.81 -14.55 23.93
C GLU A 293 1.71 -13.48 23.89
N LEU A 294 0.93 -13.37 22.81
CA LEU A 294 -0.20 -12.43 22.73
C LEU A 294 -1.27 -12.72 23.79
N LYS A 295 -1.57 -13.99 24.06
CA LYS A 295 -2.49 -14.39 25.14
C LYS A 295 -1.92 -14.13 26.53
N THR A 296 -0.61 -14.25 26.69
CA THR A 296 0.08 -13.88 27.94
C THR A 296 0.03 -12.37 28.14
N LEU A 297 0.37 -11.61 27.10
CA LEU A 297 0.25 -10.15 27.05
C LEU A 297 -1.19 -9.71 27.36
N GLN A 298 -2.21 -10.38 26.81
CA GLN A 298 -3.62 -10.11 27.10
C GLN A 298 -3.93 -10.29 28.60
N ARG A 299 -3.50 -11.40 29.20
CA ARG A 299 -3.72 -11.67 30.64
C ARG A 299 -3.00 -10.67 31.54
N GLU A 300 -1.73 -10.40 31.25
CA GLU A 300 -0.92 -9.43 32.00
C GLU A 300 -1.52 -8.03 31.90
N TRP A 301 -1.91 -7.63 30.69
CA TRP A 301 -2.57 -6.35 30.47
C TRP A 301 -3.90 -6.24 31.22
N VAL A 302 -4.74 -7.29 31.20
CA VAL A 302 -6.01 -7.30 31.95
C VAL A 302 -5.75 -7.20 33.46
N SER A 303 -4.77 -7.95 33.97
CA SER A 303 -4.34 -7.88 35.37
C SER A 303 -3.92 -6.45 35.76
N ASP A 304 -3.14 -5.79 34.90
CA ASP A 304 -2.67 -4.42 35.13
C ASP A 304 -3.79 -3.39 35.10
N VAL A 305 -4.80 -3.60 34.26
CA VAL A 305 -6.00 -2.76 34.27
C VAL A 305 -6.81 -2.96 35.56
N TYR A 306 -6.86 -4.16 36.14
CA TYR A 306 -7.48 -4.34 37.46
C TYR A 306 -6.68 -3.66 38.58
N ARG A 307 -5.34 -3.64 38.52
CA ARG A 307 -4.53 -2.80 39.42
C ARG A 307 -4.86 -1.31 39.27
N LEU A 308 -5.09 -0.85 38.03
CA LEU A 308 -5.54 0.52 37.76
C LEU A 308 -6.97 0.80 38.29
N VAL A 309 -7.87 -0.19 38.26
CA VAL A 309 -9.21 -0.10 38.85
C VAL A 309 -9.10 0.16 40.35
N ASP A 310 -8.30 -0.64 41.08
CA ASP A 310 -8.12 -0.49 42.53
C ASP A 310 -7.51 0.87 42.88
N TYR A 311 -6.49 1.30 42.12
CA TYR A 311 -5.88 2.63 42.25
C TYR A 311 -6.93 3.74 42.14
N TRP A 312 -7.79 3.69 41.12
CA TRP A 312 -8.84 4.71 40.95
C TRP A 312 -9.93 4.65 42.02
N GLN A 313 -10.25 3.47 42.54
CA GLN A 313 -11.19 3.33 43.65
C GLN A 313 -10.64 3.96 44.93
N GLN A 314 -9.35 3.76 45.22
CA GLN A 314 -8.68 4.39 46.38
C GLN A 314 -8.68 5.92 46.30
N LEU A 315 -8.56 6.48 45.10
CA LEU A 315 -8.66 7.92 44.86
C LEU A 315 -10.11 8.44 44.81
N GLY A 316 -11.12 7.60 45.01
CA GLY A 316 -12.53 7.97 44.89
C GLY A 316 -13.00 8.24 43.46
N ALA A 317 -12.18 7.97 42.45
CA ALA A 317 -12.46 8.21 41.03
C ALA A 317 -13.30 7.07 40.40
N ARG A 318 -14.49 6.81 40.96
CA ARG A 318 -15.36 5.66 40.58
C ARG A 318 -15.64 5.54 39.08
N ALA A 319 -15.80 6.68 38.39
CA ALA A 319 -16.08 6.70 36.95
C ALA A 319 -14.87 6.21 36.11
N HIS A 320 -13.64 6.49 36.55
CA HIS A 320 -12.42 6.00 35.91
C HIS A 320 -12.26 4.49 36.13
N ALA A 321 -12.50 4.03 37.37
CA ALA A 321 -12.51 2.62 37.72
C ALA A 321 -13.52 1.82 36.87
N ALA A 322 -14.75 2.31 36.74
CA ALA A 322 -15.78 1.67 35.91
C ALA A 322 -15.38 1.60 34.42
N SER A 323 -14.73 2.65 33.91
CA SER A 323 -14.26 2.69 32.52
C SER A 323 -13.13 1.69 32.26
N ALA A 324 -12.19 1.58 33.19
CA ALA A 324 -11.10 0.62 33.16
C ALA A 324 -11.62 -0.82 33.24
N GLN A 325 -12.53 -1.11 34.19
CA GLN A 325 -13.15 -2.43 34.35
C GLN A 325 -13.91 -2.86 33.08
N ALA A 326 -14.70 -1.96 32.50
CA ALA A 326 -15.46 -2.25 31.29
C ALA A 326 -14.54 -2.50 30.08
N LEU A 327 -13.39 -1.83 30.00
CA LEU A 327 -12.41 -2.11 28.95
C LEU A 327 -11.65 -3.43 29.20
N ALA A 328 -11.31 -3.76 30.45
CA ALA A 328 -10.70 -5.04 30.80
C ALA A 328 -11.60 -6.22 30.40
N ALA A 329 -12.89 -6.14 30.72
CA ALA A 329 -13.88 -7.14 30.33
C ALA A 329 -13.93 -7.33 28.80
N GLU A 330 -13.98 -6.23 28.05
CA GLU A 330 -13.98 -6.27 26.58
C GLU A 330 -12.70 -6.90 26.02
N VAL A 331 -11.53 -6.43 26.46
CA VAL A 331 -10.24 -6.92 25.93
C VAL A 331 -10.00 -8.37 26.31
N SER A 332 -10.48 -8.85 27.47
CA SER A 332 -10.35 -10.26 27.87
C SER A 332 -11.01 -11.23 26.89
N GLN A 333 -12.05 -10.77 26.18
CA GLN A 333 -12.82 -11.55 25.23
C GLN A 333 -12.28 -11.45 23.80
N TRP A 334 -11.27 -10.59 23.53
CA TRP A 334 -10.78 -10.43 22.17
C TRP A 334 -10.20 -11.74 21.61
N PRO A 335 -10.68 -12.19 20.44
CA PRO A 335 -10.01 -13.26 19.70
C PRO A 335 -8.70 -12.68 19.16
N LEU A 336 -7.59 -13.30 19.54
CA LEU A 336 -6.25 -12.88 19.13
C LEU A 336 -5.68 -13.92 18.18
N GLY A 337 -5.15 -13.43 17.07
CA GLY A 337 -4.45 -14.27 16.10
C GLY A 337 -3.11 -13.64 15.75
N ARG A 338 -2.11 -14.47 15.46
CA ARG A 338 -0.86 -13.97 14.89
C ARG A 338 -1.16 -13.55 13.46
N ARG A 339 -1.14 -12.25 13.21
CA ARG A 339 -1.23 -11.69 11.87
C ARG A 339 0.07 -12.01 11.14
N VAL A 340 0.01 -12.91 10.15
CA VAL A 340 1.21 -13.36 9.41
C VAL A 340 1.53 -12.39 8.26
N GLY A 341 0.54 -11.60 7.85
CA GLY A 341 0.67 -10.57 6.84
C GLY A 341 -0.72 -10.07 6.43
N VAL A 342 -0.75 -9.18 5.45
CA VAL A 342 -1.96 -8.79 4.74
C VAL A 342 -1.93 -9.54 3.42
N LEU A 343 -2.99 -10.25 3.09
CA LEU A 343 -3.22 -10.56 1.68
C LEU A 343 -3.59 -9.24 1.04
N SER A 344 -2.62 -8.57 0.43
CA SER A 344 -2.92 -7.42 -0.39
C SER A 344 -3.87 -7.85 -1.51
N ALA A 345 -4.80 -6.97 -1.89
CA ALA A 345 -5.72 -7.23 -2.99
C ALA A 345 -4.98 -7.85 -4.19
N PRO A 346 -5.61 -8.78 -4.95
CA PRO A 346 -4.96 -9.52 -6.04
C PRO A 346 -4.32 -8.65 -7.12
N ALA A 347 -4.59 -7.34 -7.13
CA ALA A 347 -3.97 -6.34 -7.98
C ALA A 347 -2.63 -5.75 -7.44
N ARG A 348 -2.15 -6.17 -6.26
CA ARG A 348 -0.82 -5.77 -5.76
C ARG A 348 0.21 -6.81 -6.13
N THR A 349 1.10 -6.43 -7.02
CA THR A 349 2.27 -7.22 -7.38
C THR A 349 3.27 -7.21 -6.22
N LEU A 350 3.66 -8.40 -5.74
CA LEU A 350 4.58 -8.59 -4.62
C LEU A 350 6.01 -8.72 -5.16
N PHE A 351 6.87 -7.74 -4.89
CA PHE A 351 8.22 -7.69 -5.47
C PHE A 351 9.37 -7.91 -4.48
N GLU A 352 9.15 -7.73 -3.18
CA GLU A 352 10.14 -8.15 -2.17
C GLU A 352 9.92 -9.63 -1.81
N PRO A 353 10.97 -10.47 -1.80
CA PRO A 353 10.85 -11.86 -1.34
C PRO A 353 10.26 -11.99 0.07
N ALA A 354 10.46 -10.98 0.93
CA ALA A 354 9.87 -10.90 2.27
C ALA A 354 8.35 -10.67 2.26
N LEU A 355 7.81 -10.06 1.20
CA LEU A 355 6.37 -9.84 1.00
C LEU A 355 5.69 -11.05 0.32
N ASN A 356 6.47 -11.88 -0.37
CA ASN A 356 6.03 -13.21 -0.81
C ASN A 356 6.21 -14.23 0.33
N LEU A 357 5.33 -14.11 1.33
CA LEU A 357 5.38 -14.91 2.55
C LEU A 357 5.36 -16.41 2.23
N ALA A 358 6.51 -17.07 2.41
CA ALA A 358 6.58 -18.52 2.43
C ALA A 358 5.69 -19.03 3.57
N LEU A 359 4.59 -19.70 3.21
CA LEU A 359 3.65 -20.25 4.15
C LEU A 359 4.26 -21.50 4.81
N ARG A 360 4.80 -21.34 6.02
CA ARG A 360 5.49 -22.40 6.78
C ARG A 360 4.61 -23.13 7.80
N CYS A 361 3.40 -22.64 8.08
CA CYS A 361 2.48 -23.33 8.96
C CYS A 361 1.69 -24.41 8.19
N PRO A 362 1.39 -25.57 8.79
CA PRO A 362 0.57 -26.62 8.19
C PRO A 362 -0.88 -26.19 7.97
N ALA A 363 -1.37 -25.26 8.78
CA ALA A 363 -2.71 -24.73 8.68
C ALA A 363 -2.68 -23.22 8.83
N TYR A 364 -3.35 -22.56 7.89
CA TYR A 364 -3.71 -21.16 8.01
C TYR A 364 -5.22 -21.02 8.02
N THR A 365 -5.71 -20.08 8.80
CA THR A 365 -7.08 -19.62 8.76
C THR A 365 -7.09 -18.24 8.13
N LEU A 366 -7.72 -18.16 6.96
CA LEU A 366 -8.01 -16.90 6.31
C LEU A 366 -9.37 -16.43 6.82
N VAL A 367 -9.37 -15.29 7.51
CA VAL A 367 -10.61 -14.62 7.92
C VAL A 367 -10.85 -13.51 6.92
N LEU A 368 -11.96 -13.64 6.19
CA LEU A 368 -12.43 -12.61 5.27
C LEU A 368 -13.45 -11.76 6.02
N ALA A 369 -13.27 -10.45 5.97
CA ALA A 369 -14.31 -9.53 6.42
C ALA A 369 -14.99 -8.94 5.19
N GLU A 370 -16.33 -8.85 5.24
CA GLU A 370 -17.07 -8.16 4.21
C GLU A 370 -16.67 -6.68 4.13
N ASN A 371 -16.93 -6.07 2.97
CA ASN A 371 -16.68 -4.67 2.71
C ASN A 371 -17.65 -3.82 3.56
N SER A 372 -17.30 -3.62 4.83
CA SER A 372 -18.13 -2.90 5.79
C SER A 372 -17.78 -1.43 5.77
N ASN A 373 -18.79 -0.60 5.56
CA ASN A 373 -18.69 0.83 5.84
C ASN A 373 -18.68 1.11 7.35
N ARG A 374 -18.64 0.10 8.23
CA ARG A 374 -18.50 0.27 9.68
C ARG A 374 -17.06 0.05 10.10
N ILE A 375 -16.43 1.11 10.60
CA ILE A 375 -15.09 1.05 11.21
C ILE A 375 -15.25 0.63 12.67
N PRO A 376 -14.72 -0.52 13.11
CA PRO A 376 -14.73 -0.89 14.52
C PRO A 376 -13.92 0.10 15.34
N VAL A 377 -14.46 0.42 16.50
CA VAL A 377 -13.89 1.37 17.44
C VAL A 377 -13.71 0.69 18.79
N MET A 378 -12.49 0.77 19.31
CA MET A 378 -12.02 0.07 20.51
C MET A 378 -11.46 1.06 21.54
N GLY A 379 -11.26 0.57 22.76
CA GLY A 379 -10.68 1.37 23.84
C GLY A 379 -11.73 2.15 24.63
N LEU A 380 -11.35 3.32 25.16
CA LEU A 380 -12.14 4.09 26.12
C LEU A 380 -13.20 4.98 25.44
N THR A 381 -14.16 4.34 24.80
CA THR A 381 -15.29 5.01 24.15
C THR A 381 -16.58 4.22 24.27
N HIS A 382 -17.71 4.94 24.22
CA HIS A 382 -19.04 4.36 24.13
C HIS A 382 -19.41 3.96 22.69
N VAL A 383 -18.68 4.45 21.70
CA VAL A 383 -18.90 4.13 20.28
C VAL A 383 -18.16 2.85 19.94
N LYS A 384 -18.87 1.82 19.47
CA LYS A 384 -18.27 0.52 19.06
C LYS A 384 -18.00 0.41 17.56
N ALA A 385 -18.71 1.20 16.76
CA ALA A 385 -18.52 1.26 15.33
C ALA A 385 -18.81 2.67 14.82
N PHE A 386 -18.10 3.08 13.77
CA PHE A 386 -18.27 4.36 13.10
C PHE A 386 -18.65 4.15 11.65
N ASN A 387 -19.76 4.76 11.21
CA ASN A 387 -20.22 4.67 9.82
C ASN A 387 -19.37 5.58 8.92
N LEU A 388 -18.56 4.95 8.07
CA LEU A 388 -17.76 5.57 7.05
C LEU A 388 -18.68 6.14 5.95
N ALA A 389 -18.66 7.45 5.79
CA ALA A 389 -19.06 8.09 4.54
C ALA A 389 -17.83 8.32 3.65
N ALA A 390 -18.03 8.46 2.34
CA ALA A 390 -16.96 8.76 1.40
C ALA A 390 -16.07 9.92 1.91
N ALA A 391 -14.75 9.69 1.95
CA ALA A 391 -13.76 10.63 2.46
C ALA A 391 -13.99 11.12 3.91
N SER A 392 -14.53 10.27 4.80
CA SER A 392 -14.68 10.64 6.21
C SER A 392 -13.31 10.83 6.87
N PRO A 393 -12.97 12.05 7.31
CA PRO A 393 -11.73 12.24 8.03
C PRO A 393 -11.86 11.74 9.46
N VAL A 394 -10.74 11.37 10.07
CA VAL A 394 -10.60 11.04 11.50
C VAL A 394 -11.27 12.08 12.41
N GLN A 395 -11.27 13.35 12.01
CA GLN A 395 -11.91 14.46 12.72
C GLN A 395 -13.39 14.23 12.97
N ARG A 396 -14.09 13.67 11.98
CA ARG A 396 -15.51 13.41 12.08
C ARG A 396 -15.79 12.43 13.22
N PHE A 397 -15.00 11.36 13.30
CA PHE A 397 -15.05 10.45 14.44
C PHE A 397 -14.69 11.16 15.74
N ALA A 398 -13.58 11.89 15.79
CA ALA A 398 -13.12 12.55 17.02
C ALA A 398 -14.16 13.51 17.63
N ARG A 399 -14.98 14.16 16.80
CA ARG A 399 -16.07 15.03 17.24
C ARG A 399 -17.27 14.26 17.82
N VAL A 400 -17.65 13.13 17.21
CA VAL A 400 -18.84 12.36 17.64
C VAL A 400 -18.54 11.26 18.65
N ALA A 401 -17.27 10.89 18.83
CA ALA A 401 -16.88 9.84 19.75
C ALA A 401 -17.13 10.27 21.20
N ALA A 402 -18.20 9.72 21.79
CA ALA A 402 -18.41 9.78 23.23
C ALA A 402 -17.30 8.98 23.92
N ARG A 403 -16.37 9.68 24.57
CA ARG A 403 -15.23 9.07 25.27
C ARG A 403 -15.62 8.73 26.71
N ARG A 404 -15.08 7.62 27.23
CA ARG A 404 -15.25 7.23 28.64
C ARG A 404 -14.32 8.07 29.54
N PRO A 405 -14.64 8.23 30.84
CA PRO A 405 -13.70 8.78 31.82
C PRO A 405 -12.30 8.15 31.73
N GLY A 406 -11.25 8.98 31.81
CA GLY A 406 -9.85 8.57 31.67
C GLY A 406 -9.35 8.38 30.24
N ALA A 407 -10.23 8.50 29.23
CA ALA A 407 -9.81 8.49 27.83
C ALA A 407 -8.98 9.72 27.48
N SER A 408 -7.96 9.52 26.64
CA SER A 408 -7.22 10.64 26.04
C SER A 408 -8.18 11.58 25.33
N GLN A 409 -7.95 12.89 25.40
CA GLN A 409 -8.68 13.88 24.58
C GLN A 409 -7.86 14.30 23.36
N GLY A 410 -6.54 14.19 23.46
CA GLY A 410 -5.59 14.63 22.45
C GLY A 410 -5.05 13.52 21.57
N GLU A 411 -5.54 12.28 21.68
CA GLU A 411 -5.00 11.16 20.91
C GLU A 411 -6.08 10.23 20.37
N LEU A 412 -5.79 9.68 19.20
CA LEU A 412 -6.52 8.60 18.57
C LEU A 412 -5.54 7.76 17.75
N TRP A 413 -5.70 6.45 17.74
CA TRP A 413 -4.87 5.57 16.94
C TRP A 413 -5.73 4.94 15.84
N ARG A 414 -5.22 4.93 14.61
CA ARG A 414 -5.76 4.14 13.51
C ARG A 414 -4.90 2.91 13.34
N ILE A 415 -5.54 1.77 13.20
CA ILE A 415 -4.94 0.56 12.68
C ILE A 415 -5.54 0.38 11.29
N SER A 416 -4.74 0.51 10.26
CA SER A 416 -5.23 0.36 8.90
C SER A 416 -5.72 -1.07 8.65
N ALA A 417 -6.44 -1.25 7.54
CA ALA A 417 -6.76 -2.58 7.04
C ALA A 417 -5.50 -3.46 6.86
N THR A 418 -4.32 -2.86 6.61
CA THR A 418 -3.01 -3.55 6.52
C THR A 418 -2.34 -3.82 7.87
N GLY A 419 -2.89 -3.31 8.97
CA GLY A 419 -2.30 -3.42 10.31
C GLY A 419 -1.29 -2.35 10.64
N GLU A 420 -1.08 -1.39 9.74
CA GLU A 420 -0.23 -0.25 9.97
C GLU A 420 -0.84 0.66 11.04
N ALA A 421 0.00 1.05 11.97
CA ALA A 421 -0.34 1.89 13.10
C ALA A 421 -0.10 3.35 12.78
N THR A 422 -1.13 4.20 12.87
CA THR A 422 -0.96 5.65 12.79
C THR A 422 -1.52 6.31 14.04
N ARG A 423 -0.67 7.02 14.78
CA ARG A 423 -1.08 7.82 15.95
C ARG A 423 -1.42 9.24 15.50
N PHE A 424 -2.65 9.64 15.74
CA PHE A 424 -3.13 11.01 15.52
C PHE A 424 -3.11 11.79 16.82
N ARG A 425 -2.42 12.92 16.80
CA ARG A 425 -2.54 13.93 17.87
C ARG A 425 -3.67 14.89 17.50
N LEU A 426 -4.58 15.08 18.44
CA LEU A 426 -5.74 15.95 18.33
C LEU A 426 -5.53 17.16 19.22
N ASN A 427 -5.95 18.33 18.75
CA ASN A 427 -6.10 19.50 19.58
C ASN A 427 -7.17 19.19 20.64
N PRO A 428 -6.89 19.32 21.94
CA PRO A 428 -7.83 18.94 22.99
C PRO A 428 -9.11 19.80 23.00
N HIS A 429 -9.05 21.02 22.46
CA HIS A 429 -10.18 21.95 22.41
C HIS A 429 -11.02 21.76 21.14
N THR A 430 -10.39 21.72 19.96
CA THR A 430 -11.11 21.63 18.67
C THR A 430 -11.33 20.20 18.20
N ARG A 431 -10.61 19.24 18.80
CA ARG A 431 -10.51 17.83 18.38
C ARG A 431 -10.00 17.66 16.95
N GLU A 432 -9.32 18.67 16.43
CA GLU A 432 -8.72 18.62 15.09
C GLU A 432 -7.30 18.01 15.16
N PRO A 433 -6.96 17.08 14.25
CA PRO A 433 -5.61 16.58 14.06
C PRO A 433 -4.63 17.72 13.87
N THR A 434 -3.53 17.65 14.60
CA THR A 434 -2.40 18.57 14.39
C THR A 434 -1.50 18.12 13.22
N THR A 435 -1.71 16.91 12.71
CA THR A 435 -1.05 16.34 11.54
C THR A 435 -1.85 16.64 10.26
N PRO A 436 -1.21 16.93 9.11
CA PRO A 436 -1.91 17.29 7.87
C PRO A 436 -3.01 16.27 7.46
N LEU A 437 -4.15 16.83 7.03
CA LEU A 437 -5.42 16.15 6.75
C LEU A 437 -5.35 14.98 5.75
N LEU A 438 -4.35 14.95 4.88
CA LEU A 438 -4.27 14.00 3.77
C LEU A 438 -4.00 12.55 4.23
N ASP A 439 -3.32 12.35 5.36
CA ASP A 439 -3.12 11.03 5.96
C ASP A 439 -4.28 10.60 6.87
N ALA A 440 -5.24 11.50 7.13
CA ALA A 440 -6.29 11.35 8.13
C ALA A 440 -7.62 10.85 7.57
N LEU A 441 -7.69 10.45 6.30
CA LEU A 441 -8.89 9.81 5.77
C LEU A 441 -8.99 8.37 6.29
N LEU A 442 -10.18 8.05 6.78
CA LEU A 442 -10.53 6.69 7.16
C LEU A 442 -10.92 5.90 5.92
N GLN A 443 -10.50 4.64 5.89
CA GLN A 443 -10.79 3.67 4.83
C GLN A 443 -11.59 2.50 5.38
N ALA A 444 -12.27 1.76 4.50
CA ALA A 444 -12.87 0.49 4.86
C ALA A 444 -11.77 -0.45 5.39
N GLY A 445 -12.07 -1.18 6.47
CA GLY A 445 -11.12 -2.04 7.18
C GLY A 445 -10.26 -1.38 8.24
N ASP A 446 -10.22 -0.05 8.27
CA ASP A 446 -9.57 0.67 9.35
C ASP A 446 -10.23 0.35 10.68
N ARG A 447 -9.46 0.49 11.75
CA ARG A 447 -9.91 0.34 13.13
C ARG A 447 -9.43 1.55 13.92
N LEU A 448 -10.25 1.99 14.85
CA LEU A 448 -9.91 3.11 15.73
C LEU A 448 -9.71 2.63 17.16
N VAL A 449 -8.67 3.13 17.82
CA VAL A 449 -8.40 2.85 19.23
C VAL A 449 -8.32 4.17 19.99
N VAL A 450 -9.16 4.31 21.01
CA VAL A 450 -9.15 5.44 21.94
C VAL A 450 -8.34 5.05 23.19
N PRO A 451 -7.11 5.56 23.36
CA PRO A 451 -6.24 5.19 24.48
C PRO A 451 -6.63 5.92 25.78
N TRP A 452 -6.00 5.54 26.90
CA TRP A 452 -6.00 6.34 28.12
C TRP A 452 -5.26 7.66 27.90
N GLN A 453 -5.68 8.68 28.64
CA GLN A 453 -4.90 9.89 28.79
C GLN A 453 -3.62 9.57 29.57
N ALA A 454 -2.46 10.05 29.11
CA ALA A 454 -1.18 9.74 29.75
C ALA A 454 -1.14 10.16 31.23
N GLN A 455 -1.76 11.30 31.58
CA GLN A 455 -1.85 11.77 32.97
C GLN A 455 -2.80 10.94 33.84
N ALA A 456 -3.64 10.10 33.24
CA ALA A 456 -4.55 9.19 33.93
C ALA A 456 -3.91 7.80 34.17
N LEU A 457 -2.62 7.63 33.88
CA LEU A 457 -1.91 6.39 34.16
C LEU A 457 -0.83 6.66 35.22
N PRO A 458 -0.75 5.84 36.28
CA PRO A 458 0.40 5.85 37.17
C PRO A 458 1.65 5.40 36.38
N VAL A 459 2.84 5.83 36.82
CA VAL A 459 4.09 5.64 36.07
C VAL A 459 4.38 4.17 35.82
N GLU A 460 4.03 3.30 36.76
CA GLU A 460 4.19 1.84 36.70
C GLU A 460 3.33 1.19 35.60
N LEU A 461 2.31 1.90 35.11
CA LEU A 461 1.36 1.45 34.10
C LEU A 461 1.41 2.33 32.83
N ALA A 462 2.48 3.12 32.64
CA ALA A 462 2.60 4.06 31.52
C ALA A 462 2.59 3.38 30.14
N ASP A 463 2.92 2.09 30.08
CA ASP A 463 2.99 1.30 28.85
C ASP A 463 1.65 0.62 28.47
N LEU A 464 0.60 0.74 29.30
CA LEU A 464 -0.71 0.12 29.05
C LEU A 464 -1.29 0.47 27.69
N ASN A 465 -1.09 1.70 27.22
CA ASN A 465 -1.53 2.14 25.90
C ASN A 465 -0.80 1.41 24.76
N ALA A 466 0.51 1.21 24.87
CA ALA A 466 1.30 0.52 23.86
C ALA A 466 0.95 -0.97 23.78
N ARG A 467 0.71 -1.60 24.94
CA ARG A 467 0.27 -3.00 25.03
C ARG A 467 -1.16 -3.18 24.49
N LEU A 468 -2.10 -2.30 24.85
CA LEU A 468 -3.46 -2.30 24.27
C LEU A 468 -3.41 -2.20 22.75
N PHE A 469 -2.56 -1.32 22.24
CA PHE A 469 -2.39 -1.14 20.81
C PHE A 469 -1.86 -2.40 20.12
N THR A 470 -0.87 -3.06 20.73
CA THR A 470 -0.34 -4.35 20.26
C THR A 470 -1.42 -5.43 20.23
N LEU A 471 -2.30 -5.49 21.25
CA LEU A 471 -3.43 -6.41 21.24
C LEU A 471 -4.45 -6.07 20.13
N ALA A 472 -4.76 -4.78 19.93
CA ALA A 472 -5.73 -4.34 18.94
C ALA A 472 -5.29 -4.61 17.48
N THR A 473 -3.98 -4.54 17.20
CA THR A 473 -3.41 -4.87 15.87
C THR A 473 -3.50 -6.36 15.54
N HIS A 474 -3.51 -7.21 16.57
CA HIS A 474 -3.61 -8.67 16.47
C HIS A 474 -5.02 -9.23 16.73
N ARG A 475 -6.00 -8.35 16.99
CA ARG A 475 -7.39 -8.74 17.14
C ARG A 475 -7.93 -9.25 15.81
N VAL A 476 -8.52 -10.44 15.83
CA VAL A 476 -9.35 -10.97 14.75
C VAL A 476 -10.70 -10.26 14.82
N LEU A 477 -11.12 -9.61 13.74
CA LEU A 477 -12.47 -9.05 13.70
C LEU A 477 -13.40 -10.19 13.33
N GLU A 478 -14.34 -10.51 14.22
CA GLU A 478 -15.44 -11.39 13.89
C GLU A 478 -16.31 -10.68 12.85
N SER A 479 -16.72 -11.41 11.80
CA SER A 479 -17.78 -10.96 10.91
C SER A 479 -19.01 -10.76 11.79
N SER A 480 -19.45 -9.52 11.97
CA SER A 480 -20.63 -9.20 12.79
C SER A 480 -21.82 -10.01 12.26
N HIS A 481 -22.19 -11.07 12.97
CA HIS A 481 -23.39 -11.88 12.72
C HIS A 481 -24.45 -11.68 13.83
N ASP A 482 -24.21 -10.75 14.75
CA ASP A 482 -25.06 -10.52 15.92
C ASP A 482 -25.99 -9.29 15.81
N ASP A 483 -26.27 -8.79 14.60
CA ASP A 483 -27.33 -7.79 14.36
C ASP A 483 -28.43 -8.37 13.45
#